data_AF-A0A8J7D2R3-F1
#
_entry.id   AF-A0A8J7D2R3-F1
#
_cell.length_a   1.000
_cell.length_b   1.000
_cell.length_c   1.000
_cell.angle_alpha   90.00
_cell.angle_beta   90.00
_cell.angle_gamma   90.00
#
_symmetry.space_group_name_H-M   'P 1'
#
loop_
_entity.id
_entity.type
_entity.pdbx_description
1 polymer ?
#
loop_
_entity_poly.entity_id
_entity_poly.type
_entity_poly.pdbx_seq_one_letter_code
_entity_poly.pdbx_strand_id
1 'polypeptide(L)' 'MFSDPPYTTGLAQKSLNLVAELNLLNGLIIVEHGAEEILTSNFEVVHKIIYGRTTAIEIFERKLS' A
#
# COMPACT_ATOMS: atom_id res chain seq x y z
N MET A 1 -4.17 -1.33 -8.87
CA MET A 1 -3.05 -2.29 -8.82
C MET A 1 -3.15 -3.08 -7.54
N PHE A 2 -2.83 -4.37 -7.61
CA PHE A 2 -2.65 -5.21 -6.43
C PHE A 2 -1.15 -5.38 -6.18
N SER A 3 -0.71 -5.18 -4.94
CA SER A 3 0.65 -5.41 -4.48
C SER A 3 0.59 -6.34 -3.27
N ASP A 4 1.06 -7.57 -3.45
CA ASP A 4 1.14 -8.57 -2.39
C ASP A 4 2.58 -9.09 -2.33
N PRO A 5 3.53 -8.25 -1.84
CA PRO A 5 4.90 -8.69 -1.66
C PRO A 5 4.99 -9.66 -0.48
N PRO A 6 6.03 -10.51 -0.43
CA PRO A 6 6.35 -11.25 0.79
C PRO A 6 6.44 -10.33 2.00
N TYR A 7 6.08 -10.84 3.19
CA TYR A 7 6.03 -10.13 4.49
C TYR A 7 7.41 -9.73 5.03
N THR A 8 8.39 -9.55 4.16
CA THR A 8 9.69 -8.98 4.48
C THR A 8 9.52 -7.48 4.68
N THR A 9 9.86 -7.02 5.89
CA THR A 9 9.72 -5.62 6.31
C THR A 9 10.21 -4.65 5.25
N GLY A 10 9.33 -3.73 4.83
CA GLY A 10 9.65 -2.65 3.90
C GLY A 10 9.48 -2.96 2.41
N LEU A 11 9.17 -4.20 2.02
CA LEU A 11 8.85 -4.50 0.61
C LEU A 11 7.54 -3.84 0.17
N ALA A 12 6.52 -3.86 1.02
CA ALA A 12 5.26 -3.16 0.79
C ALA A 12 5.49 -1.66 0.55
N GLN A 13 6.26 -1.02 1.45
CA GLN A 13 6.64 0.38 1.31
C GLN A 13 7.40 0.67 0.01
N LYS A 14 8.36 -0.18 -0.34
CA LYS A 14 9.14 -0.03 -1.58
C LYS A 14 8.25 -0.15 -2.82
N SER A 15 7.30 -1.09 -2.81
CA SER A 15 6.35 -1.26 -3.91
C SER A 15 5.47 -0.01 -4.10
N LEU A 16 4.99 0.57 -2.98
CA LEU A 16 4.17 1.77 -2.98
C LEU A 16 4.94 3.00 -3.50
N ASN A 17 6.20 3.16 -3.09
CA ASN A 17 7.08 4.23 -3.57
C ASN A 17 7.33 4.13 -5.07
N LEU A 18 7.60 2.93 -5.60
CA LEU A 18 7.82 2.73 -7.03
C LEU A 18 6.60 3.11 -7.88
N VAL A 19 5.40 2.83 -7.38
CA VAL A 19 4.15 3.23 -8.05
C VAL A 19 4.01 4.75 -8.09
N ALA A 20 4.36 5.44 -7.00
CA ALA A 20 4.38 6.90 -6.94
C ALA A 20 5.42 7.51 -7.88
N GLU A 21 6.66 7.02 -7.83
CA GLU A 21 7.80 7.52 -8.61
C GLU A 21 7.60 7.36 -10.11
N LEU A 22 7.10 6.20 -10.54
CA LEU A 22 6.89 5.89 -11.95
C LEU A 22 5.57 6.45 -12.49
N ASN A 23 4.81 7.18 -11.67
CA ASN A 23 3.56 7.82 -12.05
C ASN A 23 2.55 6.85 -12.69
N LEU A 24 2.55 5.58 -12.24
CA LEU A 24 1.97 4.48 -13.02
C LEU A 24 0.44 4.47 -13.03
N LEU A 25 -0.25 5.17 -12.11
CA LEU A 25 -1.68 4.98 -11.89
C LEU A 25 -2.46 6.26 -11.54
N ASN A 26 -3.65 6.34 -12.14
CA ASN A 26 -4.79 7.18 -11.74
C ASN A 26 -5.93 6.25 -11.30
N GLY A 27 -5.78 5.61 -10.14
CA GLY A 27 -6.77 4.65 -9.62
C GLY A 27 -6.35 4.08 -8.27
N LEU A 28 -7.01 3.00 -7.85
CA LEU A 28 -6.77 2.38 -6.55
C LEU A 28 -5.50 1.51 -6.54
N ILE A 29 -4.77 1.57 -5.44
CA ILE A 29 -3.63 0.70 -5.12
C ILE A 29 -4.02 -0.09 -3.88
N ILE A 30 -3.99 -1.41 -3.95
CA ILE A 30 -4.35 -2.30 -2.85
C ILE A 30 -3.08 -3.03 -2.46
N VAL A 31 -2.63 -2.84 -1.22
CA VAL A 31 -1.38 -3.39 -0.70
C VAL A 31 -1.69 -4.33 0.46
N GLU A 32 -1.32 -5.59 0.33
CA GLU A 32 -1.25 -6.53 1.46
C GLU A 32 0.14 -6.45 2.10
N HIS A 33 0.20 -6.39 3.43
CA HIS A 33 1.45 -6.28 4.19
C HIS A 33 1.31 -6.80 5.62
N GLY A 34 2.43 -6.83 6.35
CA GLY A 34 2.43 -7.16 7.78
C GLY A 34 1.58 -6.19 8.60
N ALA A 35 0.77 -6.68 9.54
CA ALA A 35 -0.14 -5.87 10.35
C ALA A 35 0.58 -4.78 11.19
N GLU A 36 1.83 -5.04 11.57
CA GLU A 36 2.68 -4.11 12.31
C GLU A 36 3.45 -3.14 11.39
N GLU A 37 3.42 -3.33 10.08
CA GLU A 37 4.03 -2.38 9.14
C GLU A 37 3.14 -1.14 8.99
N ILE A 38 3.79 0.02 9.04
CA ILE A 38 3.16 1.32 8.82
C ILE A 38 3.64 1.81 7.44
N LEU A 39 2.71 1.92 6.51
CA LEU A 39 3.00 2.46 5.18
C LEU A 39 2.84 3.99 5.19
N THR A 40 3.75 4.65 4.49
CA THR A 40 3.78 6.10 4.32
C THR A 40 3.81 6.42 2.84
N SER A 41 2.90 7.28 2.37
CA SER A 41 2.92 7.72 0.97
C SER A 41 2.21 9.05 0.81
N ASN A 42 2.35 9.63 -0.38
CA ASN A 42 1.56 10.78 -0.83
C ASN A 42 0.17 10.39 -1.36
N PHE A 43 -0.18 9.10 -1.33
CA PHE A 43 -1.54 8.64 -1.60
C PHE A 43 -2.40 8.72 -0.33
N GLU A 44 -3.70 8.94 -0.51
CA GLU A 44 -4.66 8.91 0.58
C GLU A 44 -5.05 7.47 0.88
N VAL A 45 -5.03 7.07 2.15
CA VAL A 45 -5.59 5.77 2.58
C VAL A 45 -7.11 5.91 2.62
N VAL A 46 -7.80 5.23 1.72
CA VAL A 46 -9.27 5.23 1.66
C VAL A 46 -9.88 4.10 2.48
N HIS A 47 -9.13 3.02 2.70
CA HIS A 47 -9.58 1.90 3.51
C HIS A 47 -8.41 1.12 4.11
N LYS A 48 -8.61 0.58 5.32
CA LYS A 48 -7.65 -0.32 5.98
C LYS A 48 -8.40 -1.47 6.65
N ILE A 49 -7.94 -2.69 6.41
CA ILE A 49 -8.46 -3.91 7.02
C ILE A 49 -7.30 -4.62 7.70
N ILE A 50 -7.49 -5.04 8.96
CA ILE A 50 -6.55 -5.94 9.65
C ILE A 50 -7.21 -7.31 9.73
N TYR A 51 -6.53 -8.33 9.22
CA TYR A 51 -6.99 -9.71 9.27
C TYR A 51 -6.10 -10.53 10.21
N GLY A 52 -6.70 -11.07 11.27
CA GLY A 52 -5.98 -11.81 12.31
C GLY A 52 -5.01 -10.90 13.08
N ARG A 53 -3.78 -11.38 13.27
CA ARG A 53 -2.71 -10.66 14.00
C ARG A 53 -1.52 -10.28 13.12
N THR A 54 -1.48 -10.76 11.88
CA THR A 54 -0.27 -10.73 11.06
C THR A 54 -0.43 -9.93 9.77
N THR A 55 -1.66 -9.71 9.31
CA THR A 55 -1.92 -9.19 7.96
C THR A 55 -2.76 -7.91 8.01
N ALA A 56 -2.36 -6.93 7.21
CA ALA A 56 -3.15 -5.75 6.90
C ALA A 56 -3.29 -5.60 5.38
N ILE A 57 -4.44 -5.09 4.96
CA ILE A 57 -4.70 -4.66 3.59
C ILE A 57 -5.03 -3.16 3.66
N GLU A 58 -4.22 -2.34 3.00
CA GLU A 58 -4.44 -0.91 2.85
C GLU A 58 -4.78 -0.58 1.39
N ILE A 59 -5.85 0.19 1.20
CA ILE A 59 -6.28 0.69 -0.10
C ILE A 59 -5.95 2.17 -0.16
N PHE A 60 -5.18 2.54 -1.18
CA PHE A 60 -4.72 3.89 -1.43
C PHE A 60 -5.34 4.44 -2.71
N GLU A 61 -5.64 5.74 -2.70
CA GLU A 61 -6.07 6.50 -3.86
C GLU A 61 -5.17 7.73 -4.05
N ARG A 62 -4.91 8.07 -5.31
CA ARG A 62 -4.19 9.29 -5.65
C ARG A 62 -5.15 10.47 -5.67
N LYS A 63 -4.90 11.48 -4.82
CA LYS A 63 -5.54 12.78 -4.98
C LYS A 63 -5.07 13.42 -6.28
N LEU A 64 -6.01 13.61 -7.21
CA LEU A 64 -5.81 14.51 -8.34
C LEU A 64 -5.91 15.93 -7.77
N SER A 65 -4.76 16.59 -7.62
CA SER A 65 -4.66 18.03 -7.37
C SER A 65 -4.95 18.82 -8.64
#